data_AF-A0AB39TFG9-F1
#
_entry.id   AF-A0AB39TFG9-F1
#
_cell.length_a   1.000
_cell.length_b   1.000
_cell.length_c   1.000
_cell.angle_alpha   90.00
_cell.angle_beta   90.00
_cell.angle_gamma   90.00
#
_symmetry.space_group_name_H-M   'P 1'
#
loop_
_entity.id
_entity.type
_entity.pdbx_description
1 polymer ?
#
loop_
_entity_poly.entity_id
_entity_poly.type
_entity_poly.pdbx_seq_one_letter_code
_entity_poly.pdbx_strand_id
1 'polypeptide(L)'
;MTEIAEARARAGRPTWLYRFDWEATAPGYEGLAHHCVDLPFAFDLLDAPGVTEALGEHPPQALADAVHAAWVRFVRDLDPGPSWPRYTAATRATRIWAAEPTVAHDG
;
A
#
# COMPACT_ATOMS: atom_id res chain seq x y z
N MET A 1 8.25 10.50 -8.03
CA MET A 1 6.81 10.80 -7.83
C MET A 1 6.52 10.96 -6.33
N THR A 2 7.12 11.97 -5.68
CA THR A 2 6.96 12.23 -4.23
C THR A 2 6.71 13.72 -3.92
N GLU A 3 6.63 14.56 -4.95
CA GLU A 3 6.58 16.02 -4.82
C GLU A 3 5.42 16.52 -3.96
N ILE A 4 4.23 15.93 -4.12
CA ILE A 4 3.05 16.27 -3.32
C ILE A 4 3.25 15.91 -1.84
N ALA A 5 3.78 14.71 -1.57
CA ALA A 5 4.02 14.27 -0.19
C ALA A 5 5.05 15.16 0.51
N GLU A 6 6.12 15.49 -0.23
CA GLU A 6 7.18 16.39 0.20
C GLU A 6 6.67 17.83 0.45
N ALA A 7 5.87 18.39 -0.46
CA ALA A 7 5.25 19.70 -0.28
C ALA A 7 4.33 19.75 0.94
N ARG A 8 3.49 18.71 1.13
CA ARG A 8 2.61 18.60 2.30
C ARG A 8 3.40 18.48 3.61
N ALA A 9 4.47 17.69 3.62
CA ALA A 9 5.32 17.48 4.78
C ALA A 9 6.02 18.79 5.18
N ARG A 10 6.56 19.56 4.23
CA ARG A 10 7.16 20.88 4.50
C ARG A 10 6.14 21.88 5.05
N ALA A 11 4.87 21.76 4.67
CA ALA A 11 3.78 22.56 5.23
C ALA A 11 3.26 22.03 6.58
N GLY A 12 3.94 21.06 7.21
CA GLY A 12 3.56 20.49 8.50
C GLY A 12 2.30 19.62 8.47
N ARG A 13 1.75 19.31 7.28
CA ARG A 13 0.51 18.54 7.15
C ARG A 13 0.78 17.04 7.36
N PRO A 14 0.00 16.35 8.20
CA PRO A 14 0.08 14.90 8.31
C PRO A 14 -0.08 14.23 6.95
N THR A 15 0.87 13.35 6.63
CA THR A 15 1.05 12.72 5.33
C THR A 15 1.69 11.36 5.54
N TRP A 16 1.18 10.35 4.83
CA TRP A 16 1.68 8.99 4.83
C TRP A 16 1.80 8.58 3.37
N LEU A 17 2.93 7.99 3.01
CA LEU A 17 3.24 7.57 1.64
C LEU A 17 3.42 6.06 1.61
N TYR A 18 2.89 5.40 0.58
CA TYR A 18 3.16 3.99 0.33
C TYR A 18 3.52 3.74 -1.13
N ARG A 19 4.15 2.59 -1.37
CA ARG A 19 4.32 1.97 -2.67
C ARG A 19 3.82 0.53 -2.57
N PHE A 20 3.10 0.07 -3.59
CA PHE A 20 2.59 -1.29 -3.64
C PHE A 20 3.44 -2.07 -4.64
N ASP A 21 4.18 -3.05 -4.14
CA ASP A 21 5.22 -3.80 -4.85
C ASP A 21 4.87 -5.28 -4.96
N TRP A 22 3.75 -5.74 -4.39
CA TRP A 22 3.30 -7.11 -4.65
C TRP A 22 2.91 -7.26 -6.13
N GLU A 23 3.48 -8.30 -6.76
CA GLU A 23 3.34 -8.57 -8.18
C GLU A 23 2.24 -9.61 -8.41
N ALA A 24 1.36 -9.34 -9.38
CA ALA A 24 0.33 -10.29 -9.78
C ALA A 24 0.92 -11.53 -10.46
N THR A 25 0.20 -12.64 -10.35
CA THR A 25 0.52 -13.91 -11.02
C THR A 25 -0.50 -14.29 -12.10
N ALA A 26 -1.49 -13.42 -12.35
CA ALA A 26 -2.51 -13.63 -13.36
C ALA A 26 -1.92 -13.61 -14.78
N PRO A 27 -2.45 -14.42 -15.71
CA PRO A 27 -2.01 -14.40 -17.10
C PRO A 27 -2.11 -13.02 -17.75
N GLY A 28 -1.00 -12.51 -18.30
CA GLY A 28 -0.89 -11.17 -18.89
C GLY A 28 -0.49 -10.05 -17.91
N TYR A 29 -0.41 -10.35 -16.61
CA TYR A 29 0.01 -9.42 -15.56
C TYR A 29 1.17 -9.97 -14.72
N GLU A 30 1.80 -11.06 -15.15
CA GLU A 30 2.82 -11.76 -14.38
C GLU A 30 4.00 -10.86 -14.06
N GLY A 31 4.37 -10.79 -12.77
CA GLY A 31 5.49 -9.97 -12.33
C GLY A 31 5.21 -8.46 -12.34
N LEU A 32 3.94 -8.05 -12.46
CA LEU A 32 3.57 -6.63 -12.49
C LEU A 32 2.77 -6.23 -11.25
N ALA A 33 3.28 -5.23 -10.54
CA ALA A 33 2.50 -4.39 -9.64
C ALA A 33 1.72 -3.34 -10.46
N HIS A 34 0.72 -3.81 -11.21
CA HIS A 34 0.01 -3.00 -12.20
C HIS A 34 -1.01 -2.03 -11.58
N HIS A 35 -1.59 -1.16 -12.40
CA HIS A 35 -2.58 -0.19 -11.94
C HIS A 35 -3.79 -0.89 -11.30
N CYS A 36 -4.23 -0.39 -10.13
CA CYS A 36 -5.33 -0.92 -9.31
C CYS A 36 -5.08 -2.27 -8.62
N VAL A 37 -3.85 -2.82 -8.68
CA VAL A 37 -3.50 -4.09 -8.02
C VAL A 37 -3.75 -4.06 -6.50
N ASP A 38 -3.70 -2.88 -5.88
CA ASP A 38 -3.88 -2.68 -4.44
C ASP A 38 -5.34 -2.70 -3.99
N LEU A 39 -6.31 -2.53 -4.90
CA LEU A 39 -7.72 -2.41 -4.53
C LEU A 39 -8.29 -3.65 -3.84
N PRO A 40 -8.13 -4.89 -4.37
CA PRO A 40 -8.70 -6.06 -3.71
C PRO A 40 -8.11 -6.28 -2.30
N PHE A 41 -6.83 -5.92 -2.10
CA PHE A 41 -6.19 -5.96 -0.78
C PHE A 41 -6.72 -4.87 0.16
N ALA A 42 -6.90 -3.63 -0.34
CA ALA A 42 -7.40 -2.53 0.48
C ALA A 42 -8.85 -2.75 0.94
N PHE A 43 -9.67 -3.42 0.14
CA PHE A 43 -11.05 -3.77 0.49
C PHE A 43 -11.18 -5.10 1.24
N ASP A 44 -10.11 -5.89 1.32
CA ASP A 44 -10.15 -7.27 1.83
C ASP A 44 -11.20 -8.14 1.13
N LEU A 45 -11.17 -8.12 -0.21
CA LEU A 45 -12.12 -8.79 -1.09
C LEU A 45 -11.40 -9.62 -2.14
N LEU A 46 -10.52 -10.54 -1.71
CA LEU A 46 -9.70 -11.34 -2.62
C LEU A 46 -10.49 -12.37 -3.44
N ASP A 47 -11.69 -12.76 -2.98
CA ASP A 47 -12.58 -13.71 -3.66
C ASP A 47 -13.65 -13.03 -4.54
N ALA A 48 -13.58 -11.71 -4.72
CA ALA A 48 -14.58 -10.99 -5.51
C ALA A 48 -14.47 -11.34 -7.02
N PRO A 49 -15.59 -11.28 -7.77
CA PRO A 49 -15.57 -11.53 -9.21
C PRO A 49 -14.55 -10.64 -9.94
N GLY A 50 -13.73 -11.22 -10.82
CA GLY A 50 -12.70 -10.50 -11.57
C GLY A 50 -11.34 -10.40 -10.88
N VAL A 51 -11.24 -10.75 -9.59
CA VAL A 51 -9.97 -10.64 -8.85
C VAL A 51 -8.97 -11.71 -9.29
N THR A 52 -9.41 -12.94 -9.56
CA THR A 52 -8.52 -14.00 -10.05
C THR A 52 -7.89 -13.63 -11.39
N GLU A 53 -8.66 -13.00 -12.29
CA GLU A 53 -8.18 -12.54 -13.60
C GLU A 53 -7.21 -11.37 -13.49
N ALA A 54 -7.30 -10.57 -12.43
CA ALA A 54 -6.42 -9.43 -12.18
C ALA A 54 -5.16 -9.81 -11.38
N LEU A 55 -5.30 -10.63 -10.34
CA LEU A 55 -4.24 -10.90 -9.36
C LEU A 55 -3.63 -12.29 -9.48
N GLY A 56 -4.38 -13.27 -9.99
CA GLY A 56 -4.04 -14.70 -9.98
C GLY A 56 -4.80 -15.48 -8.92
N GLU A 57 -4.56 -16.80 -8.83
CA GLU A 57 -5.40 -17.71 -8.02
C GLU A 57 -5.24 -17.54 -6.50
N HIS A 58 -4.07 -17.09 -6.03
CA HIS A 58 -3.73 -17.11 -4.61
C HIS A 58 -3.04 -15.83 -4.12
N PRO A 59 -3.67 -14.65 -4.24
CA PRO A 59 -3.17 -13.44 -3.58
C PRO A 59 -3.09 -13.65 -2.05
N PRO A 60 -2.07 -13.11 -1.36
CA PRO A 60 -1.86 -13.39 0.05
C PRO A 60 -2.86 -12.67 0.97
N GLN A 61 -3.71 -13.44 1.65
CA GLN A 61 -4.68 -12.92 2.63
C GLN A 61 -4.03 -12.06 3.73
N ALA A 62 -2.87 -12.48 4.25
CA ALA A 62 -2.16 -11.73 5.28
C ALA A 62 -1.76 -10.31 4.82
N LEU A 63 -1.52 -10.11 3.52
CA LEU A 63 -1.28 -8.77 2.97
C LEU A 63 -2.58 -7.95 2.93
N ALA A 64 -3.69 -8.56 2.53
CA ALA A 64 -5.01 -7.91 2.54
C ALA A 64 -5.39 -7.47 3.96
N ASP A 65 -5.26 -8.36 4.94
CA ASP A 65 -5.50 -8.07 6.35
C ASP A 65 -4.69 -6.84 6.82
N ALA A 66 -3.39 -6.79 6.46
CA ALA A 66 -2.49 -5.72 6.87
C ALA A 66 -2.80 -4.37 6.20
N VAL A 67 -3.11 -4.38 4.89
CA VAL A 67 -3.47 -3.16 4.15
C VAL A 67 -4.83 -2.65 4.60
N HIS A 68 -5.83 -3.52 4.67
CA HIS A 68 -7.18 -3.19 5.08
C HIS A 68 -7.21 -2.62 6.50
N ALA A 69 -6.55 -3.27 7.46
CA ALA A 69 -6.49 -2.79 8.84
C ALA A 69 -5.85 -1.39 8.94
N ALA A 70 -4.78 -1.14 8.18
CA ALA A 70 -4.12 0.17 8.16
C ALA A 70 -5.03 1.26 7.55
N TRP A 71 -5.75 0.95 6.47
CA TRP A 71 -6.71 1.87 5.84
C TRP A 71 -7.89 2.18 6.75
N VAL A 72 -8.51 1.16 7.35
CA VAL A 72 -9.63 1.33 8.30
C VAL A 72 -9.21 2.21 9.47
N ARG A 73 -8.03 1.95 10.05
CA ARG A 73 -7.50 2.77 11.15
C ARG A 73 -7.27 4.22 10.70
N PHE A 74 -6.71 4.44 9.51
CA PHE A 74 -6.53 5.78 8.98
C PHE A 74 -7.86 6.53 8.79
N VAL A 75 -8.87 5.88 8.23
CA VAL A 75 -10.20 6.50 8.05
C VAL A 75 -10.84 6.84 9.39
N ARG A 76 -10.70 5.97 10.40
CA ARG A 76 -11.29 6.17 11.73
C ARG A 76 -10.56 7.23 12.56
N ASP A 77 -9.22 7.18 12.56
CA ASP A 77 -8.39 7.85 13.56
C ASP A 77 -7.44 8.92 12.96
N LEU A 78 -7.39 9.03 11.62
CA LEU A 78 -6.38 9.82 10.89
C LEU A 78 -4.94 9.39 11.18
N ASP A 79 -4.74 8.11 11.52
CA ASP A 79 -3.45 7.47 11.78
C ASP A 79 -3.48 5.99 11.32
N PRO A 80 -2.68 5.56 10.35
CA PRO A 80 -2.65 4.16 9.88
C PRO A 80 -1.91 3.21 10.84
N GLY A 81 -1.24 3.74 11.87
CA GLY A 81 -0.53 2.97 12.88
C GLY A 81 0.98 2.83 12.68
N PRO A 82 1.66 2.16 13.62
CA PRO A 82 3.11 2.23 13.76
C PRO A 82 3.87 1.54 12.63
N SER A 83 3.24 0.59 11.92
CA SER A 83 3.83 -0.08 10.75
C SER A 83 3.87 0.79 9.49
N TRP A 84 3.10 1.89 9.48
CA TRP A 84 3.09 2.86 8.39
C TRP A 84 3.46 4.25 8.95
N PRO A 85 4.77 4.55 9.05
CA PRO A 85 5.23 5.79 9.65
C PRO A 85 4.83 7.01 8.82
N ARG A 86 4.70 8.15 9.51
CA ARG A 86 4.43 9.44 8.88
C ARG A 86 5.57 9.83 7.96
N TYR A 87 5.23 10.27 6.75
CA TYR A 87 6.17 10.86 5.82
C TYR A 87 6.59 12.25 6.32
N THR A 88 7.89 12.48 6.45
CA THR A 88 8.47 13.79 6.77
C THR A 88 9.60 14.11 5.78
N ALA A 89 9.88 15.39 5.53
CA ALA A 89 10.98 15.80 4.66
C ALA A 89 12.36 15.29 5.15
N ALA A 90 12.49 14.98 6.44
CA ALA A 90 13.72 14.49 7.05
C ALA A 90 13.92 12.97 6.88
N THR A 91 12.85 12.19 6.95
CA THR A 91 12.94 10.70 6.95
C THR A 91 12.49 10.07 5.65
N ARG A 92 11.69 10.80 4.87
CA ARG A 92 11.00 10.37 3.63
C ARG A 92 10.48 8.93 3.70
N ALA A 93 9.94 8.55 4.87
CA ALA A 93 9.55 7.18 5.13
C ALA A 93 8.39 6.76 4.20
N THR A 94 8.58 5.66 3.48
CA THR A 94 7.59 5.09 2.55
C THR A 94 7.27 3.67 2.95
N ARG A 95 5.99 3.37 3.19
CA ARG A 95 5.52 2.00 3.45
C ARG A 95 5.55 1.20 2.15
N ILE A 96 6.25 0.08 2.15
CA ILE A 96 6.28 -0.84 1.00
C ILE A 96 5.34 -2.00 1.30
N TRP A 97 4.29 -2.14 0.49
CA TRP A 97 3.37 -3.27 0.54
C TRP A 97 3.84 -4.33 -0.46
N ALA A 98 4.49 -5.37 0.03
CA ALA A 98 4.89 -6.57 -0.70
C ALA A 98 4.45 -7.80 0.10
N ALA A 99 4.77 -9.01 -0.36
CA ALA A 99 4.50 -10.24 0.40
C ALA A 99 4.99 -10.13 1.87
N GLU A 100 6.17 -9.52 2.06
CA GLU A 100 6.67 -9.09 3.36
C GLU A 100 6.76 -7.56 3.40
N PRO A 101 5.84 -6.87 4.11
CA PRO A 101 5.82 -5.42 4.12
C PRO A 101 6.99 -4.77 4.87
N THR A 102 7.60 -3.74 4.29
CA THR A 102 8.76 -3.03 4.88
C THR A 102 8.55 -1.51 4.91
N VAL A 103 9.55 -0.77 5.39
CA VAL A 103 9.60 0.69 5.28
C VAL A 103 10.92 1.06 4.61
N ALA A 104 10.84 1.83 3.53
CA ALA A 104 11.99 2.44 2.88
C ALA A 104 12.18 3.88 3.37
N HIS A 105 13.43 4.32 3.42
CA HIS A 105 13.81 5.69 3.77
C HIS A 105 14.70 6.25 2.64
N ASP A 106 14.24 7.32 2.00
CA ASP A 106 15.01 8.00 0.95
C ASP A 106 15.78 9.18 1.58
N GLY A 107 17.10 9.04 1.75
CA GLY A 107 18.00 10.10 2.23
C GLY A 107 18.06 11.32 1.33
#